data_AF-A0A3P6B0G9-F1
#
_entry.id   AF-A0A3P6B0G9-F1
#
_cell.length_a   1.000
_cell.length_b   1.000
_cell.length_c   1.000
_cell.angle_alpha   90.00
_cell.angle_beta   90.00
_cell.angle_gamma   90.00
#
_symmetry.space_group_name_H-M   'P 1'
#
loop_
_entity.id
_entity.type
_entity.pdbx_description
1 polymer ?
#
loop_
_entity_poly.entity_id
_entity_poly.type
_entity_poly.pdbx_seq_one_letter_code
_entity_poly.pdbx_strand_id
1 'polypeptide(L)'
;MDISDICIYRSIFTISKVTGVTLKYFYYFESDGCHTNSLLVITINGTGLFMELVYVTIFFIFATSPIRRKITIAMMIEVIFMAVAIFCTLYFLPTTKQRSMLIGILCIVFNVIMYASPLTVMKLVIKTKSVRYMPLFLSLASLMNGIVWVIYACLKFDPYILIPNGLGSISGIVQLILYATYYKTTNWNGEDDDKEKGYSNAEIELGRA
;
A
#
# COMPACT_ATOMS: atom_id res chain seq x y z
N MET A 1 14.07 3.27 -14.36
CA MET A 1 13.68 2.66 -13.07
C MET A 1 13.94 1.21 -13.28
N ASP A 2 14.98 0.70 -12.65
CA ASP A 2 15.47 -0.64 -12.94
C ASP A 2 14.55 -1.69 -12.29
N ILE A 3 14.56 -2.94 -12.77
CA ILE A 3 13.68 -4.00 -12.24
C ILE A 3 13.93 -4.23 -10.74
N SER A 4 15.18 -4.03 -10.30
CA SER A 4 15.56 -4.08 -8.88
C SER A 4 14.88 -3.00 -8.05
N ASP A 5 14.78 -1.77 -8.55
CA ASP A 5 14.15 -0.65 -7.85
C ASP A 5 12.64 -0.88 -7.71
N ILE A 6 12.01 -1.43 -8.74
CA ILE A 6 10.58 -1.76 -8.74
C ILE A 6 10.28 -2.83 -7.68
N CYS A 7 11.12 -3.86 -7.58
CA CYS A 7 10.98 -4.90 -6.57
C CYS A 7 11.19 -4.36 -5.15
N ILE A 8 12.18 -3.48 -4.95
CA ILE A 8 12.45 -2.85 -3.65
C ILE A 8 11.27 -1.95 -3.25
N TYR A 9 10.77 -1.12 -4.15
CA TYR A 9 9.61 -0.27 -3.88
C TYR A 9 8.33 -1.06 -3.59
N ARG A 10 8.07 -2.13 -4.35
CA ARG A 10 6.94 -3.03 -4.06
C ARG A 10 7.08 -3.68 -2.69
N SER A 11 8.30 -4.09 -2.32
CA SER A 11 8.56 -4.70 -1.01
C SER A 11 8.34 -3.69 0.12
N ILE A 12 8.89 -2.48 0.02
CA ILE A 12 8.70 -1.39 1.00
C ILE A 12 7.21 -1.03 1.14
N PHE A 13 6.48 -1.00 0.03
CA PHE A 13 5.05 -0.73 0.03
C PHE A 13 4.24 -1.83 0.73
N THR A 14 4.50 -3.10 0.40
CA THR A 14 3.84 -4.25 1.06
C THR A 14 4.14 -4.26 2.56
N ILE A 15 5.41 -4.03 2.95
CA ILE A 15 5.79 -3.90 4.36
C ILE A 15 4.98 -2.79 5.01
N SER A 16 5.07 -1.56 4.51
CA SER A 16 4.40 -0.40 5.12
C SER A 16 2.88 -0.58 5.25
N LYS A 17 2.25 -1.27 4.29
CA LYS A 17 0.83 -1.67 4.38
C LYS A 17 0.58 -2.62 5.55
N VAL A 18 1.33 -3.71 5.61
CA VAL A 18 1.15 -4.75 6.64
C VAL A 18 1.47 -4.18 8.02
N THR A 19 2.55 -3.40 8.16
CA THR A 19 2.91 -2.70 9.41
C THR A 19 1.81 -1.75 9.82
N GLY A 20 1.32 -0.91 8.90
CA GLY A 20 0.27 0.06 9.18
C GLY A 20 -1.03 -0.59 9.62
N VAL A 21 -1.42 -1.71 9.00
CA VAL A 21 -2.60 -2.49 9.39
C VAL A 21 -2.40 -3.12 10.77
N THR A 22 -1.24 -3.74 11.02
CA THR A 22 -0.96 -4.43 12.29
C THR A 22 -0.88 -3.44 13.46
N LEU A 23 -0.23 -2.29 13.26
CA LEU A 23 -0.20 -1.20 14.24
C LEU A 23 -1.59 -0.63 14.49
N LYS A 24 -2.46 -0.58 13.47
CA LYS A 24 -3.85 -0.15 13.61
C LYS A 24 -4.67 -1.11 14.48
N TYR A 25 -4.49 -2.43 14.31
CA TYR A 25 -5.07 -3.42 15.23
C TYR A 25 -4.58 -3.24 16.66
N PHE A 26 -3.27 -3.07 16.84
CA PHE A 26 -2.67 -2.92 18.15
C PHE A 26 -3.10 -1.61 18.84
N TYR A 27 -3.20 -0.52 18.08
CA TYR A 27 -3.76 0.76 18.54
C TYR A 27 -5.19 0.61 19.06
N TYR A 28 -6.07 -0.06 18.31
CA TYR A 28 -7.46 -0.26 18.75
C TYR A 28 -7.60 -1.28 19.88
N PHE A 29 -6.64 -2.19 20.03
CA PHE A 29 -6.61 -3.13 21.15
C PHE A 29 -6.21 -2.44 22.46
N GLU A 30 -5.24 -1.52 22.41
CA GLU A 30 -4.77 -0.80 23.60
C GLU A 30 -5.59 0.43 23.98
N SER A 31 -6.33 1.01 23.04
CA SER A 31 -7.24 2.11 23.32
C SER A 31 -8.45 1.57 24.05
N ASP A 32 -8.64 1.96 25.33
CA ASP A 32 -9.71 1.53 26.27
C ASP A 32 -11.17 1.83 25.80
N GLY A 33 -11.39 2.13 24.52
CA GLY A 33 -12.68 2.51 23.96
C GLY A 33 -13.40 1.37 23.23
N CYS A 34 -14.16 0.58 23.98
CA CYS A 34 -15.35 -0.19 23.56
C CYS A 34 -15.40 -0.62 22.07
N HIS A 35 -15.13 -1.92 21.84
CA HIS A 35 -15.05 -2.64 20.57
C HIS A 35 -16.10 -2.32 19.48
N THR A 36 -17.25 -1.75 19.84
CA THR A 36 -18.34 -1.41 18.92
C THR A 36 -17.99 -0.30 17.93
N ASN A 37 -17.10 0.62 18.30
CA ASN A 37 -16.84 1.84 17.51
C ASN A 37 -15.77 1.69 16.43
N SER A 38 -14.96 0.63 16.48
CA SER A 38 -13.85 0.39 15.54
C SER A 38 -14.09 -0.80 14.62
N LEU A 39 -15.27 -1.42 14.70
CA LEU A 39 -15.62 -2.63 13.97
C LEU A 39 -15.49 -2.46 12.44
N LEU A 40 -15.89 -1.31 11.91
CA LEU A 40 -15.73 -1.00 10.48
C LEU A 40 -14.25 -1.01 10.07
N VAL A 41 -13.39 -0.42 10.90
CA VAL A 41 -11.94 -0.34 10.65
C VAL A 41 -11.30 -1.72 10.78
N ILE A 42 -11.65 -2.49 11.81
CA ILE A 42 -11.13 -3.84 12.05
C ILE A 42 -11.53 -4.80 10.92
N THR A 43 -12.79 -4.78 10.49
CA THR A 43 -13.31 -5.71 9.47
C THR A 43 -12.68 -5.47 8.11
N ILE A 44 -12.66 -4.22 7.62
CA ILE A 44 -12.12 -3.90 6.30
C ILE A 44 -10.60 -4.11 6.21
N ASN A 45 -9.85 -3.75 7.26
CA ASN A 45 -8.41 -4.00 7.31
C ASN A 45 -8.12 -5.51 7.41
N GLY A 46 -9.03 -6.28 8.01
CA GLY A 46 -8.92 -7.74 8.14
C GLY A 46 -9.12 -8.45 6.82
N THR A 47 -10.14 -8.05 6.07
CA THR A 47 -10.32 -8.49 4.69
C THR A 47 -9.13 -8.10 3.83
N GLY A 48 -8.58 -6.89 4.01
CA GLY A 48 -7.37 -6.43 3.35
C GLY A 48 -6.15 -7.31 3.64
N LEU A 49 -5.92 -7.64 4.91
CA LEU A 49 -4.85 -8.54 5.33
C LEU A 49 -5.02 -9.94 4.75
N PHE A 50 -6.24 -10.49 4.76
CA PHE A 50 -6.53 -11.77 4.14
C PHE A 50 -6.19 -11.77 2.64
N MET A 51 -6.62 -10.74 1.90
CA MET A 51 -6.27 -10.60 0.48
C MET A 51 -4.75 -10.52 0.28
N GLU A 52 -4.03 -9.75 1.10
CA GLU A 52 -2.58 -9.63 1.01
C GLU A 52 -1.89 -10.98 1.27
N LEU A 53 -2.36 -11.78 2.24
CA LEU A 53 -1.84 -13.12 2.51
C LEU A 53 -2.03 -14.06 1.31
N VAL A 54 -3.19 -13.98 0.64
CA VAL A 54 -3.43 -14.74 -0.60
C VAL A 54 -2.45 -14.29 -1.69
N TYR A 55 -2.28 -12.99 -1.91
CA TYR A 55 -1.32 -12.45 -2.90
C TYR A 55 0.11 -12.89 -2.62
N VAL A 56 0.55 -12.79 -1.37
CA VAL A 56 1.87 -13.23 -0.92
C VAL A 56 2.04 -14.73 -1.15
N THR A 57 1.04 -15.55 -0.79
CA THR A 57 1.12 -17.01 -0.98
C THR A 57 1.31 -17.38 -2.45
N ILE A 58 0.49 -16.80 -3.33
CA ILE A 58 0.63 -16.98 -4.79
C ILE A 58 2.02 -16.52 -5.24
N PHE A 59 2.49 -15.36 -4.79
CA PHE A 59 3.81 -14.85 -5.11
C PHE A 59 4.91 -15.85 -4.70
N PHE A 60 4.85 -16.44 -3.51
CA PHE A 60 5.86 -17.39 -3.04
C PHE A 60 5.92 -18.68 -3.85
N ILE A 61 4.77 -19.12 -4.37
CA ILE A 61 4.65 -20.30 -5.24
C ILE A 61 5.32 -20.04 -6.60
N PHE A 62 5.08 -18.88 -7.20
CA PHE A 62 5.50 -18.60 -8.59
C PHE A 62 6.78 -17.75 -8.73
N ALA A 63 7.24 -17.07 -7.68
CA ALA A 63 8.40 -16.19 -7.77
C ALA A 63 9.73 -16.95 -7.78
N THR A 64 10.70 -16.40 -8.51
CA THR A 64 12.07 -16.91 -8.54
C THR A 64 12.77 -16.72 -7.20
N SER A 65 13.67 -17.64 -6.86
CA SER A 65 14.45 -17.66 -5.60
C SER A 65 15.07 -16.31 -5.17
N PRO A 66 15.69 -15.49 -6.06
CA PRO A 66 16.29 -14.22 -5.63
C PRO A 66 15.25 -13.18 -5.17
N ILE A 67 14.09 -13.10 -5.82
CA ILE A 67 13.05 -12.15 -5.44
C ILE A 67 12.31 -12.66 -4.19
N ARG A 68 12.03 -13.97 -4.13
CA ARG A 68 11.42 -14.62 -2.96
C ARG A 68 12.23 -14.39 -1.68
N ARG A 69 13.57 -14.52 -1.75
CA ARG A 69 14.46 -14.26 -0.62
C ARG A 69 14.35 -12.81 -0.11
N LYS A 70 14.29 -11.83 -1.00
CA LYS A 70 14.14 -10.41 -0.62
C LYS A 70 12.84 -10.17 0.13
N ILE A 71 11.73 -10.69 -0.38
CA ILE A 71 10.41 -10.54 0.28
C ILE A 71 10.37 -11.29 1.62
N THR A 72 10.99 -12.47 1.71
CA THR A 72 11.09 -13.22 2.98
C THR A 72 11.85 -12.44 4.04
N ILE A 73 13.00 -11.85 3.68
CA ILE A 73 13.80 -11.03 4.60
C ILE A 73 12.99 -9.80 5.04
N ALA A 74 12.31 -9.13 4.12
CA ALA A 74 11.41 -8.02 4.43
C ALA A 74 10.33 -8.40 5.46
N MET A 75 9.67 -9.55 5.31
CA MET A 75 8.67 -10.05 6.25
C MET A 75 9.27 -10.40 7.62
N MET A 76 10.48 -10.97 7.66
CA MET A 76 11.17 -11.25 8.93
C MET A 76 11.53 -9.97 9.67
N ILE A 77 12.05 -8.96 8.98
CA ILE A 77 12.34 -7.63 9.55
C ILE A 77 11.07 -7.03 10.14
N GLU A 78 9.96 -7.14 9.42
CA GLU A 78 8.65 -6.64 9.86
C GLU A 78 8.18 -7.31 11.16
N VAL A 79 8.24 -8.64 11.24
CA VAL A 79 7.86 -9.38 12.46
C VAL A 79 8.74 -8.99 13.64
N ILE A 80 10.05 -8.85 13.43
CA ILE A 80 10.99 -8.41 14.46
C ILE A 80 10.68 -6.98 14.90
N PHE A 81 10.43 -6.07 13.96
CA PHE A 81 10.05 -4.69 14.25
C PHE A 81 8.79 -4.63 15.12
N MET A 82 7.74 -5.38 14.76
CA MET A 82 6.50 -5.45 15.54
C MET A 82 6.73 -6.03 16.95
N ALA A 83 7.52 -7.11 17.08
CA ALA A 83 7.84 -7.69 18.37
C ALA A 83 8.61 -6.70 19.28
N VAL A 84 9.57 -5.97 18.72
CA VAL A 84 10.31 -4.92 19.45
C VAL A 84 9.39 -3.76 19.82
N ALA A 85 8.52 -3.31 18.92
CA ALA A 85 7.57 -2.24 19.21
C ALA A 85 6.63 -2.60 20.37
N ILE A 86 6.06 -3.82 20.34
CA ILE A 86 5.21 -4.35 21.42
C ILE A 86 5.98 -4.48 22.73
N PHE A 87 7.19 -5.04 22.70
CA PHE A 87 8.02 -5.17 23.89
C PHE A 87 8.32 -3.80 24.50
N CYS A 88 8.73 -2.83 23.68
CA CYS A 88 9.04 -1.48 24.14
C CYS A 88 7.82 -0.76 24.71
N THR A 89 6.64 -0.86 24.08
CA THR A 89 5.43 -0.22 24.60
C THR A 89 4.98 -0.84 25.92
N LEU A 90 4.99 -2.16 26.03
CA LEU A 90 4.55 -2.84 27.25
C LEU A 90 5.54 -2.67 28.42
N TYR A 91 6.84 -2.67 28.14
CA TYR A 91 7.89 -2.60 29.16
C TYR A 91 8.16 -1.16 29.63
N PHE A 92 8.28 -0.20 28.71
CA PHE A 92 8.69 1.17 29.06
C PHE A 92 7.53 2.14 29.29
N LEU A 93 6.32 1.86 28.77
CA LEU A 93 5.17 2.74 28.92
C LEU A 93 4.15 2.10 29.84
N PRO A 94 3.96 2.60 31.08
CA PRO A 94 3.04 1.98 32.04
C PRO A 94 1.56 2.28 31.74
N THR A 95 1.25 3.37 31.02
CA THR A 95 -0.15 3.80 30.79
C THR A 95 -0.64 3.49 29.38
N THR A 96 -1.91 3.05 29.26
CA THR A 96 -2.58 2.75 27.98
C THR A 96 -2.56 3.94 27.02
N LYS A 97 -2.74 5.16 27.56
CA LYS A 97 -2.68 6.42 26.79
C LYS A 97 -1.32 6.66 26.13
N GLN A 98 -0.21 6.42 26.83
CA GLN A 98 1.13 6.61 26.27
C GLN A 98 1.42 5.59 25.17
N ARG A 99 1.05 4.32 25.40
CA ARG A 99 1.25 3.25 24.41
C ARG A 99 0.44 3.50 23.14
N SER A 100 -0.86 3.80 23.29
CA SER A 100 -1.76 4.15 22.18
C SER A 100 -1.25 5.36 21.39
N MET A 101 -0.67 6.37 22.05
CA MET A 101 -0.09 7.53 21.37
C MET A 101 1.12 7.14 20.50
N LEU A 102 2.06 6.35 21.04
CA LEU A 102 3.24 5.92 20.30
C LEU A 102 2.85 5.04 19.09
N ILE A 103 1.99 4.06 19.30
CA ILE A 103 1.53 3.16 18.23
C ILE A 103 0.72 3.92 17.19
N GLY A 104 -0.12 4.87 17.62
CA GLY A 104 -0.88 5.74 16.72
C GLY A 104 0.03 6.58 15.82
N ILE A 105 1.11 7.15 16.37
CA ILE A 105 2.10 7.89 15.59
C ILE A 105 2.80 6.98 14.57
N LEU A 106 3.28 5.80 15.01
CA LEU A 106 3.89 4.82 14.10
C LEU A 106 2.92 4.43 12.99
N CYS A 107 1.65 4.18 13.33
CA CYS A 107 0.59 3.85 12.39
C CYS A 107 0.44 4.94 11.31
N ILE A 108 0.41 6.22 11.69
CA ILE A 108 0.36 7.33 10.72
C ILE A 108 1.60 7.30 9.81
N VAL A 109 2.80 7.18 10.38
CA VAL A 109 4.05 7.20 9.59
C VAL A 109 4.04 6.10 8.52
N PHE A 110 3.75 4.85 8.89
CA PHE A 110 3.73 3.74 7.93
C PHE A 110 2.59 3.87 6.91
N ASN A 111 1.41 4.34 7.32
CA ASN A 111 0.32 4.62 6.37
C ASN A 111 0.69 5.75 5.38
N VAL A 112 1.47 6.74 5.80
CA VAL A 112 1.93 7.81 4.90
C VAL A 112 2.97 7.30 3.91
N ILE A 113 3.92 6.48 4.36
CA ILE A 113 4.94 5.86 3.48
C ILE A 113 4.28 5.04 2.37
N MET A 114 3.14 4.41 2.64
CA MET A 114 2.36 3.69 1.62
C MET A 114 2.02 4.58 0.40
N TYR A 115 1.81 5.89 0.57
CA TYR A 115 1.52 6.79 -0.55
C TYR A 115 2.72 7.04 -1.49
N ALA A 116 3.91 6.55 -1.16
CA ALA A 116 5.05 6.53 -2.09
C ALA A 116 4.75 5.75 -3.39
N SER A 117 3.89 4.72 -3.32
CA SER A 117 3.49 3.93 -4.49
C SER A 117 2.69 4.75 -5.52
N PRO A 118 1.53 5.36 -5.17
CA PRO A 118 0.83 6.21 -6.13
C PRO A 118 1.65 7.42 -6.58
N LEU A 119 2.53 7.99 -5.74
CA LEU A 119 3.47 9.03 -6.16
C LEU A 119 4.43 8.56 -7.26
N THR A 120 4.94 7.33 -7.16
CA THR A 120 5.80 6.73 -8.21
C THR A 120 5.03 6.54 -9.52
N VAL A 121 3.77 6.10 -9.45
CA VAL A 121 2.91 5.97 -10.64
C VAL A 121 2.64 7.33 -11.27
N MET A 122 2.32 8.36 -10.47
CA MET A 122 2.12 9.73 -10.97
C MET A 122 3.40 10.29 -11.63
N LYS A 123 4.57 10.04 -11.04
CA LYS A 123 5.87 10.38 -11.65
C LYS A 123 6.07 9.66 -12.98
N LEU A 124 5.68 8.40 -13.07
CA LEU A 124 5.74 7.64 -14.32
C LEU A 124 4.85 8.29 -15.38
N VAL A 125 3.58 8.61 -15.06
CA VAL A 125 2.65 9.27 -15.99
C VAL A 125 3.20 10.60 -16.51
N ILE A 126 3.80 11.41 -15.64
CA ILE A 126 4.40 12.69 -16.06
C ILE A 126 5.58 12.47 -17.01
N LYS A 127 6.42 11.46 -16.73
CA LYS A 127 7.60 11.14 -17.54
C LYS A 127 7.24 10.52 -18.89
N THR A 128 6.29 9.58 -18.91
CA THR A 128 5.87 8.86 -20.11
C THR A 128 4.79 9.59 -20.89
N LYS A 129 4.20 10.65 -20.30
CA LYS A 129 3.05 11.39 -20.86
C LYS A 129 1.87 10.46 -21.18
N SER A 130 1.76 9.35 -20.44
CA SER A 130 0.80 8.27 -20.68
C SER A 130 0.20 7.77 -19.38
N VAL A 131 -1.12 7.58 -19.37
CA VAL A 131 -1.90 7.11 -18.20
C VAL A 131 -2.10 5.60 -18.19
N ARG A 132 -1.38 4.86 -19.05
CA ARG A 132 -1.57 3.42 -19.25
C ARG A 132 -1.40 2.58 -17.98
N TYR A 133 -0.46 2.95 -17.12
CA TYR A 133 -0.21 2.28 -15.84
C TYR A 133 -1.09 2.79 -14.69
N MET A 134 -2.07 3.64 -15.00
CA MET A 134 -2.86 4.36 -14.02
C MET A 134 -4.34 4.42 -14.45
N PRO A 135 -5.08 3.32 -14.28
CA PRO A 135 -6.45 3.23 -14.75
C PRO A 135 -7.40 4.16 -13.96
N LEU A 136 -8.36 4.75 -14.68
CA LEU A 136 -9.31 5.73 -14.14
C LEU A 136 -10.11 5.19 -12.96
N PHE A 137 -10.69 3.99 -13.11
CA PHE A 137 -11.57 3.42 -12.09
C PHE A 137 -10.86 3.15 -10.78
N LEU A 138 -9.59 2.72 -10.80
CA LEU A 138 -8.80 2.54 -9.58
C LEU A 138 -8.53 3.89 -8.90
N SER A 139 -8.19 4.92 -9.68
CA SER A 139 -7.94 6.27 -9.16
C SER A 139 -9.21 6.87 -8.53
N LEU A 140 -10.36 6.72 -9.20
CA LEU A 140 -11.66 7.19 -8.71
C LEU A 140 -12.09 6.44 -7.45
N ALA A 141 -11.98 5.10 -7.44
CA ALA A 141 -12.29 4.29 -6.28
C ALA A 141 -11.40 4.66 -5.08
N SER A 142 -10.10 4.90 -5.31
CA SER A 142 -9.18 5.35 -4.27
C SER A 142 -9.57 6.71 -3.69
N LEU A 143 -10.00 7.67 -4.53
CA LEU A 143 -10.49 8.96 -4.07
C LEU A 143 -11.77 8.81 -3.23
N MET A 144 -12.76 8.08 -3.74
CA MET A 144 -14.02 7.89 -3.02
C MET A 144 -13.79 7.18 -1.69
N ASN A 145 -12.94 6.15 -1.66
CA ASN A 145 -12.54 5.49 -0.42
C ASN A 145 -11.89 6.50 0.56
N GLY A 146 -10.95 7.32 0.09
CA GLY A 146 -10.34 8.36 0.92
C GLY A 146 -11.37 9.32 1.52
N ILE A 147 -12.30 9.82 0.70
CA ILE A 147 -13.36 10.74 1.15
C ILE A 147 -14.26 10.08 2.20
N VAL A 148 -14.70 8.84 1.98
CA VAL A 148 -15.52 8.10 2.95
C VAL A 148 -14.81 7.98 4.30
N TRP A 149 -13.51 7.66 4.30
CA TRP A 149 -12.74 7.57 5.54
C TRP A 149 -12.48 8.91 6.20
N VAL A 150 -12.27 9.98 5.43
CA VAL A 150 -12.15 11.34 5.96
C VAL A 150 -13.46 11.74 6.65
N ILE A 151 -14.61 11.51 6.02
CA ILE A 151 -15.92 11.76 6.63
C ILE A 151 -16.07 10.95 7.92
N TYR A 152 -15.78 9.64 7.86
CA TYR A 152 -15.83 8.76 9.04
C TYR A 152 -14.96 9.27 10.19
N ALA A 153 -13.73 9.70 9.89
CA ALA A 153 -12.80 10.20 10.90
C ALA A 153 -13.24 11.55 11.49
N CYS A 154 -13.84 12.43 10.68
CA CYS A 154 -14.38 13.71 11.15
C CYS A 154 -15.57 13.55 12.10
N LEU A 155 -16.40 12.51 11.94
CA LEU A 155 -17.54 12.27 12.84
C LEU A 155 -17.12 12.03 14.30
N LYS A 156 -15.92 11.50 14.53
CA LYS A 156 -15.39 11.19 15.87
C LYS A 156 -14.09 11.92 16.20
N PHE A 157 -13.64 12.82 15.32
CA PHE A 157 -12.35 13.48 15.39
C PHE A 157 -11.18 12.51 15.70
N ASP A 158 -11.06 11.44 14.92
CA ASP A 158 -9.94 10.50 15.02
C ASP A 158 -8.79 10.91 14.08
N PRO A 159 -7.72 11.57 14.60
CA PRO A 159 -6.61 12.04 13.76
C PRO A 159 -5.83 10.88 13.11
N TYR A 160 -5.82 9.70 13.72
CA TYR A 160 -5.07 8.54 13.22
C TYR A 160 -5.70 7.91 11.99
N ILE A 161 -7.01 8.09 11.79
CA ILE A 161 -7.70 7.76 10.54
C ILE A 161 -7.68 8.96 9.58
N LEU A 162 -7.91 10.17 10.10
CA LEU A 162 -8.08 11.37 9.29
C LEU A 162 -6.83 11.70 8.46
N ILE A 163 -5.66 11.78 9.10
CA ILE A 163 -4.41 12.20 8.45
C ILE A 163 -4.06 11.31 7.26
N PRO A 164 -3.92 9.97 7.40
CA PRO A 164 -3.55 9.13 6.27
C PRO A 164 -4.63 9.13 5.18
N ASN A 165 -5.92 9.11 5.51
CA ASN A 165 -6.97 9.09 4.48
C ASN A 165 -7.16 10.45 3.79
N GLY A 166 -6.88 11.55 4.48
CA GLY A 166 -6.81 12.89 3.89
C GLY A 166 -5.71 12.98 2.84
N LEU A 167 -4.50 12.50 3.17
CA LEU A 167 -3.40 12.42 2.20
C LEU A 167 -3.72 11.49 1.02
N GLY A 168 -4.41 10.38 1.28
CA GLY A 168 -4.90 9.49 0.22
C GLY A 168 -5.92 10.14 -0.70
N SER A 169 -6.82 10.95 -0.15
CA SER A 169 -7.80 11.72 -0.91
C SER A 169 -7.12 12.76 -1.79
N ILE A 170 -6.15 13.49 -1.24
CA ILE A 170 -5.33 14.45 -2.01
C ILE A 170 -4.60 13.71 -3.13
N SER A 171 -3.97 12.57 -2.84
CA SER A 171 -3.32 11.74 -3.86
C SER A 171 -4.31 11.30 -4.94
N GLY A 172 -5.52 10.86 -4.58
CA GLY A 172 -6.58 10.49 -5.51
C GLY A 172 -7.05 11.64 -6.42
N ILE A 173 -7.15 12.86 -5.88
CA ILE A 173 -7.47 14.06 -6.67
C ILE A 173 -6.37 14.33 -7.69
N VAL A 174 -5.10 14.37 -7.25
CA VAL A 174 -3.96 14.59 -8.15
C VAL A 174 -3.92 13.51 -9.23
N GLN A 175 -4.24 12.27 -8.85
CA GLN A 175 -4.33 11.16 -9.77
C GLN A 175 -5.36 11.40 -10.89
N LEU A 176 -6.58 11.82 -10.55
CA LEU A 176 -7.62 12.13 -11.53
C LEU A 176 -7.25 13.33 -12.42
N ILE A 177 -6.59 14.35 -11.87
CA ILE A 177 -6.11 15.51 -12.64
C ILE A 177 -5.07 15.07 -13.68
N LEU A 178 -4.09 14.26 -13.27
CA LEU A 178 -3.09 13.72 -14.19
C LEU A 178 -3.72 12.83 -15.24
N TYR A 179 -4.70 12.01 -14.86
CA TYR A 179 -5.44 11.19 -15.80
C TYR A 179 -6.09 12.06 -16.88
N ALA A 180 -6.89 13.06 -16.48
CA ALA A 180 -7.56 13.96 -17.42
C ALA A 180 -6.59 14.71 -18.35
N THR A 181 -5.41 15.09 -17.83
CA THR A 181 -4.39 15.83 -18.58
C THR A 181 -3.71 14.97 -19.64
N TYR A 182 -3.33 13.74 -19.29
CA TYR A 182 -2.51 12.86 -20.14
C TYR A 182 -3.32 11.77 -20.88
N TYR A 183 -4.63 11.68 -20.67
CA TYR A 183 -5.49 10.72 -21.37
C TYR A 183 -5.40 10.86 -22.89
N LYS A 184 -5.45 12.09 -23.40
CA LYS A 184 -5.41 12.36 -24.85
C LYS A 184 -4.03 12.14 -25.47
N THR A 185 -2.96 12.25 -24.70
CA THR A 185 -1.57 12.05 -25.17
C THR A 185 -1.13 10.60 -25.07
N THR A 186 -1.96 9.74 -24.49
CA THR A 186 -1.65 8.32 -24.31
C THR A 186 -1.77 7.60 -25.65
N ASN A 187 -0.66 7.02 -26.12
CA ASN A 187 -0.67 6.11 -27.27
C ASN A 187 -1.16 4.73 -26.81
N TRP A 188 -2.40 4.41 -27.14
CA TRP A 188 -3.03 3.12 -26.80
C TRP A 188 -2.56 1.99 -27.70
N ASN A 189 -2.15 2.28 -28.94
CA ASN A 189 -1.78 1.28 -29.94
C ASN A 189 -0.39 0.67 -29.71
N GLY A 190 0.51 1.38 -29.01
CA GLY A 190 1.85 0.85 -28.71
C GLY A 190 1.85 -0.34 -27.73
N GLU A 191 0.71 -0.65 -27.09
CA GLU A 191 0.56 -1.84 -26.24
C GLU A 191 0.59 -3.14 -27.04
N ASP A 192 -0.07 -3.15 -28.18
CA ASP A 192 -0.17 -4.33 -29.02
C ASP A 192 1.20 -4.62 -29.65
N ASP A 193 1.92 -3.58 -30.08
CA ASP A 193 3.29 -3.69 -30.60
C ASP A 193 4.28 -4.28 -29.56
N ASP A 194 4.20 -3.85 -28.29
CA ASP A 194 5.08 -4.36 -27.21
C ASP A 194 4.75 -5.82 -26.86
N LYS A 195 3.47 -6.19 -26.85
CA LYS A 195 3.02 -7.57 -26.60
C LYS A 195 3.45 -8.49 -27.74
N GLU A 196 3.29 -8.06 -28.98
CA GLU A 196 3.68 -8.83 -30.17
C GLU A 196 5.19 -9.10 -30.20
N LYS A 197 6.02 -8.09 -29.87
CA LYS A 197 7.46 -8.27 -29.67
C LYS A 197 7.78 -9.23 -28.51
N GLY A 198 7.05 -9.15 -27.40
CA GLY A 198 7.21 -10.03 -26.26
C GLY A 198 6.96 -11.50 -26.60
N TYR A 199 5.88 -11.78 -27.33
CA TYR A 199 5.56 -13.13 -27.81
C TYR A 199 6.61 -13.65 -28.79
N SER A 200 7.02 -12.82 -29.76
CA SER A 200 8.06 -13.19 -30.73
C SER A 200 9.39 -13.54 -30.04
N ASN A 201 9.81 -12.75 -29.05
CA ASN A 201 11.03 -13.03 -28.30
C ASN A 201 10.93 -14.31 -27.46
N ALA A 202 9.78 -14.55 -26.81
CA ALA A 202 9.54 -15.77 -26.05
C ALA A 202 9.55 -17.02 -26.94
N GLU A 203 8.95 -16.94 -28.13
CA GLU A 203 8.94 -18.02 -29.12
C GLU A 203 10.35 -18.34 -29.65
N ILE A 204 11.19 -17.32 -29.84
CA ILE A 204 12.61 -17.48 -30.20
C ILE A 204 13.40 -18.18 -29.08
N GLU A 205 13.13 -17.88 -27.81
CA GLU A 205 13.82 -18.56 -26.69
C GLU A 205 13.36 -20.00 -26.50
N LEU A 206 12.06 -20.28 -26.66
CA LEU A 206 11.49 -21.63 -26.60
C LEU A 206 11.96 -22.52 -27.77
N GLY A 207 12.15 -21.96 -28.97
CA GLY A 207 12.69 -22.69 -30.13
C GLY A 207 14.19 -22.96 -30.07
N ARG A 208 14.91 -22.41 -29.09
CA ARG A 208 16.36 -22.63 -28.86
C ARG A 208 16.68 -23.55 -27.68
N ALA A 209 15.68 -23.92 -26.87
CA ALA A 209 15.80 -24.85 -25.75
C ALA A 209 15.55 -26.30 -26.18
#